data_AF-A0A1A8IRP7-F1
#
_entry.id   AF-A0A1A8IRP7-F1
#
_cell.length_a   1.000
_cell.length_b   1.000
_cell.length_c   1.000
_cell.angle_alpha   90.00
_cell.angle_beta   90.00
_cell.angle_gamma   90.00
#
_symmetry.space_group_name_H-M   'P 1'
#
loop_
_entity.id
_entity.type
_entity.pdbx_description
1 polymer ?
#
loop_
_entity_poly.entity_id
_entity_poly.type
_entity_poly.pdbx_seq_one_letter_code
_entity_poly.pdbx_strand_id
1 'polypeptide(L)'
;MTLQHASNAEKFDYVMNFLKKMSGNEYVGFSNATFQSERESGDRNFAIGYYLKEKKCFPEGTDMTSVLDLYFQLCSIEVTCESASVMAATLANGGICPITGERVLSPEA
;
A
#
# COMPACT_ATOMS: atom_id res chain seq x y z
N MET A 1 6.04 -14.22 -3.65
CA MET A 1 5.64 -14.71 -2.32
C MET A 1 4.21 -14.26 -2.10
N THR A 2 3.24 -15.18 -2.00
CA THR A 2 1.84 -14.83 -1.80
C THR A 2 1.61 -14.51 -0.33
N LEU A 3 1.38 -13.23 0.01
CA LEU A 3 1.13 -12.74 1.38
C LEU A 3 -0.26 -13.12 1.94
N GLN A 4 -0.92 -14.12 1.36
CA GLN A 4 -2.32 -14.43 1.65
C GLN A 4 -2.54 -14.88 3.10
N HIS A 5 -1.53 -15.50 3.72
CA HIS A 5 -1.56 -15.94 5.12
C HIS A 5 -0.74 -15.06 6.07
N ALA A 6 -0.17 -13.97 5.59
CA ALA A 6 0.57 -13.03 6.43
C ALA A 6 -0.39 -12.15 7.24
N SER A 7 0.05 -11.77 8.44
CA SER A 7 -0.62 -10.77 9.26
C SER A 7 -0.62 -9.39 8.57
N ASN A 8 -1.52 -8.49 9.01
CA ASN A 8 -1.53 -7.12 8.46
C ASN A 8 -0.24 -6.36 8.75
N ALA A 9 0.43 -6.63 9.88
CA ALA A 9 1.73 -6.04 10.18
C ALA A 9 2.78 -6.44 9.13
N GLU A 10 2.89 -7.75 8.83
CA GLU A 10 3.82 -8.23 7.81
C GLU A 10 3.50 -7.72 6.41
N LYS A 11 2.20 -7.60 6.07
CA LYS A 11 1.76 -7.00 4.79
C LYS A 11 2.12 -5.52 4.71
N PHE A 12 1.92 -4.77 5.79
CA PHE A 12 2.27 -3.36 5.85
C PHE A 12 3.78 -3.15 5.74
N ASP A 13 4.57 -3.92 6.49
CA ASP A 13 6.04 -3.88 6.41
C ASP A 13 6.55 -4.21 5.01
N TYR A 14 5.93 -5.19 4.33
CA TYR A 14 6.25 -5.52 2.95
C TYR A 14 6.03 -4.31 2.02
N VAL A 15 4.86 -3.65 2.10
CA VAL A 15 4.55 -2.48 1.27
C VAL A 15 5.45 -1.30 1.62
N MET A 16 5.73 -1.05 2.89
CA MET A 16 6.64 0.01 3.32
C MET A 16 8.05 -0.20 2.78
N ASN A 17 8.57 -1.42 2.84
CA ASN A 17 9.88 -1.75 2.26
C ASN A 17 9.87 -1.61 0.74
N PHE A 18 8.75 -1.94 0.08
CA PHE A 18 8.60 -1.75 -1.36
C PHE A 18 8.61 -0.26 -1.75
N LEU A 19 7.86 0.58 -1.05
CA LEU A 19 7.83 2.03 -1.28
C LEU A 19 9.17 2.69 -0.99
N LYS A 20 9.90 2.25 0.05
CA LYS A 20 11.28 2.72 0.32
C LYS A 20 12.22 2.44 -0.84
N LYS A 21 12.10 1.29 -1.50
CA LYS A 21 12.88 0.99 -2.71
C LYS A 21 12.49 1.89 -3.87
N MET A 22 11.19 2.13 -4.06
CA MET A 22 10.69 3.04 -5.10
C MET A 22 11.15 4.49 -4.89
N SER A 23 11.23 4.96 -3.64
CA SER A 23 11.71 6.30 -3.31
C SER A 23 13.24 6.41 -3.24
N GLY A 24 13.98 5.33 -3.54
CA GLY A 24 15.43 5.32 -3.42
C GLY A 24 15.93 5.55 -1.98
N ASN A 25 15.16 5.09 -0.99
CA ASN A 25 15.36 5.27 0.44
C ASN A 25 15.17 6.71 0.95
N GLU A 26 14.54 7.59 0.16
CA GLU A 26 14.02 8.85 0.68
C GLU A 26 12.81 8.65 1.59
N TYR A 27 12.31 9.75 2.18
CA TYR A 27 11.27 9.74 3.21
C TYR A 27 10.01 8.96 2.79
N VAL A 28 9.65 7.96 3.60
CA VAL A 28 8.36 7.27 3.57
C VAL A 28 7.93 7.07 5.01
N GLY A 29 6.87 7.77 5.42
CA GLY A 29 6.34 7.81 6.78
C GLY A 29 4.97 7.17 6.92
N PHE A 30 4.34 7.38 8.08
CA PHE A 30 3.00 6.88 8.37
C PHE A 30 2.32 7.79 9.40
N SER A 31 1.14 8.30 9.06
CA SER A 31 0.32 9.10 9.95
C SER A 31 -0.71 8.23 10.68
N ASN A 32 -0.44 7.90 11.94
CA ASN A 32 -1.41 7.20 12.77
C ASN A 32 -2.68 8.05 13.01
N ALA A 33 -2.56 9.38 13.06
CA ALA A 33 -3.71 10.27 13.23
C ALA A 33 -4.66 10.18 12.02
N THR A 34 -4.11 10.19 10.80
CA THR A 34 -4.89 10.00 9.57
C THR A 34 -5.51 8.61 9.54
N PHE A 35 -4.77 7.56 9.90
CA PHE A 35 -5.29 6.19 9.95
C PHE A 35 -6.51 6.06 10.87
N GLN A 36 -6.44 6.60 12.08
CA GLN A 36 -7.58 6.57 13.00
C GLN A 36 -8.76 7.36 12.43
N SER A 37 -8.53 8.55 11.88
CA SER A 37 -9.59 9.38 11.31
C SER A 37 -10.26 8.72 10.09
N GLU A 38 -9.49 8.11 9.19
CA GLU A 38 -9.99 7.42 7.99
C GLU A 38 -10.82 6.19 8.37
N ARG A 39 -10.36 5.45 9.40
CA ARG A 39 -11.07 4.26 9.89
C ARG A 39 -12.39 4.62 10.57
N GLU A 40 -12.41 5.68 11.39
CA GLU A 40 -13.60 6.13 12.11
C GLU A 40 -14.67 6.73 11.18
N SER A 41 -14.27 7.39 10.10
CA SER A 41 -15.19 8.03 9.12
C SER A 41 -15.44 7.18 7.86
N GLY A 42 -14.96 5.94 7.84
CA GLY A 42 -14.89 5.07 6.67
C GLY A 42 -16.18 4.39 6.23
N ASP A 43 -17.37 4.87 6.64
CA ASP A 43 -18.67 4.21 6.41
C ASP A 43 -18.89 3.80 4.95
N ARG A 44 -18.52 4.68 4.00
CA ARG A 44 -18.61 4.39 2.57
C ARG A 44 -17.71 3.22 2.15
N ASN A 45 -16.49 3.16 2.70
CA ASN A 45 -15.54 2.09 2.41
C ASN A 45 -16.01 0.76 3.02
N PHE A 46 -16.63 0.80 4.21
CA PHE A 46 -17.31 -0.37 4.79
C PHE A 46 -18.45 -0.86 3.90
N ALA A 47 -19.32 0.02 3.42
CA ALA A 47 -20.41 -0.35 2.52
C ALA A 47 -19.90 -1.03 1.23
N ILE A 48 -18.83 -0.50 0.64
CA ILE A 48 -18.16 -1.13 -0.51
C ILE A 48 -17.59 -2.50 -0.13
N GLY A 49 -16.91 -2.61 1.02
CA GLY A 49 -16.37 -3.88 1.51
C GLY A 49 -17.43 -4.96 1.67
N TYR A 50 -18.57 -4.64 2.27
CA TYR A 50 -19.70 -5.58 2.38
C TYR A 50 -20.27 -5.96 1.01
N TYR A 51 -20.40 -5.01 0.08
CA TYR A 51 -20.90 -5.30 -1.27
C TYR A 51 -19.94 -6.23 -2.04
N LEU A 52 -18.63 -5.98 -1.97
CA LEU A 52 -17.61 -6.83 -2.58
C LEU A 52 -17.62 -8.25 -1.97
N LYS A 53 -17.87 -8.36 -0.66
CA LYS A 53 -18.02 -9.64 0.04
C LYS A 53 -19.26 -10.40 -0.46
N GLU A 54 -20.40 -9.73 -0.59
CA GLU A 54 -21.64 -10.32 -1.13
C GLU A 54 -21.44 -10.84 -2.57
N LYS A 55 -20.75 -10.05 -3.40
CA LYS A 55 -20.47 -10.42 -4.80
C LYS A 55 -19.28 -11.37 -4.99
N LYS A 56 -18.69 -11.86 -3.89
CA LYS A 56 -17.54 -12.80 -3.91
C LYS A 56 -16.36 -12.27 -4.72
N CYS A 57 -16.10 -10.97 -4.64
CA CYS A 57 -14.97 -10.33 -5.33
C CYS A 57 -13.63 -10.57 -4.62
N PHE A 58 -13.65 -10.98 -3.35
CA PHE A 58 -12.45 -11.31 -2.61
C PHE A 58 -11.98 -12.75 -2.88
N PRO A 59 -10.66 -13.02 -2.84
CA PRO A 59 -10.14 -14.37 -2.80
C PRO A 59 -10.76 -15.19 -1.66
N GLU A 60 -10.87 -16.50 -1.86
CA GLU A 60 -11.39 -17.40 -0.83
C GLU A 60 -10.58 -17.29 0.48
N GLY A 61 -11.30 -17.30 1.61
CA GLY A 61 -10.70 -17.16 2.95
C GLY A 61 -10.31 -15.73 3.35
N THR A 62 -10.63 -14.71 2.56
CA THR A 62 -10.33 -13.31 2.88
C THR A 62 -11.24 -12.78 4.00
N ASP A 63 -10.65 -12.19 5.04
CA ASP A 63 -11.37 -11.36 6.00
C ASP A 63 -11.48 -9.92 5.51
N MET A 64 -12.70 -9.50 5.14
CA MET A 64 -12.98 -8.17 4.62
C MET A 64 -12.62 -7.05 5.61
N THR A 65 -12.87 -7.25 6.92
CA THR A 65 -12.56 -6.23 7.93
C THR A 65 -11.06 -6.02 8.08
N SER A 66 -10.29 -7.11 8.12
CA SER A 66 -8.83 -7.06 8.10
C SER A 66 -8.29 -6.39 6.83
N VAL A 67 -8.91 -6.61 5.66
CA VAL A 67 -8.54 -5.93 4.42
C VAL A 67 -8.80 -4.43 4.49
N LEU A 68 -9.94 -4.00 5.03
CA LEU A 68 -10.22 -2.57 5.20
C LEU A 68 -9.28 -1.89 6.18
N ASP A 69 -8.92 -2.54 7.29
CA ASP A 69 -7.90 -2.01 8.21
C ASP A 69 -6.56 -1.79 7.50
N LEU A 70 -6.11 -2.76 6.69
CA LEU A 70 -4.90 -2.60 5.89
C LEU A 70 -5.05 -1.49 4.84
N TYR A 71 -6.21 -1.38 4.19
CA TYR A 71 -6.50 -0.31 3.24
C TYR A 71 -6.34 1.08 3.87
N PHE A 72 -6.92 1.30 5.06
CA PHE A 72 -6.78 2.57 5.77
C PHE A 72 -5.33 2.84 6.18
N GLN A 73 -4.57 1.80 6.56
CA GLN A 73 -3.14 1.95 6.82
C GLN A 73 -2.38 2.41 5.58
N LEU A 74 -2.64 1.80 4.42
CA LEU A 74 -1.97 2.16 3.17
C LEU A 74 -2.28 3.59 2.72
N CYS A 75 -3.54 4.05 2.88
CA CYS A 75 -3.93 5.43 2.61
C CYS A 75 -3.29 6.46 3.55
N SER A 76 -2.74 6.02 4.68
CA SER A 76 -2.14 6.88 5.70
C SER A 76 -0.62 6.91 5.64
N ILE A 77 -0.02 6.35 4.58
CA ILE A 77 1.41 6.44 4.31
C ILE A 77 1.76 7.87 3.89
N GLU A 78 2.83 8.42 4.47
CA GLU A 78 3.28 9.78 4.21
C GLU A 78 4.47 9.80 3.26
N VAL A 79 4.49 10.80 2.38
CA VAL A 79 5.60 11.08 1.47
C VAL A 79 5.79 12.59 1.37
N THR A 80 6.98 13.00 0.93
CA THR A 80 7.25 14.38 0.49
C THR A 80 7.17 14.48 -1.02
N CYS A 81 7.10 15.71 -1.58
CA CYS A 81 7.18 15.90 -3.02
C CYS A 81 8.47 15.32 -3.62
N GLU A 82 9.60 15.43 -2.90
CA GLU A 82 10.90 14.89 -3.31
C GLU A 82 10.85 13.36 -3.42
N SER A 83 10.50 12.67 -2.33
CA SER A 83 10.42 11.20 -2.29
C SER A 83 9.38 10.63 -3.26
N ALA A 84 8.21 11.28 -3.38
CA ALA A 84 7.18 10.89 -4.34
C ALA A 84 7.64 11.10 -5.79
N SER A 85 8.45 12.12 -6.07
CA SER A 85 9.02 12.34 -7.40
C SER A 85 9.98 11.22 -7.81
N VAL A 86 10.75 10.67 -6.86
CA VAL A 86 11.63 9.51 -7.11
C VAL A 86 10.80 8.24 -7.36
N MET A 87 9.70 8.05 -6.63
CA MET A 87 8.77 6.94 -6.91
C MET A 87 8.18 7.04 -8.31
N ALA A 88 7.72 8.22 -8.72
CA ALA A 88 7.20 8.47 -10.06
C ALA A 88 8.28 8.27 -11.14
N ALA A 89 9.52 8.71 -10.86
CA ALA A 89 10.65 8.50 -11.78
C ALA A 89 11.05 7.02 -11.89
N THR A 90 10.89 6.22 -10.83
CA THR A 90 11.05 4.76 -10.88
C THR A 90 10.07 4.12 -11.86
N LEU A 91 8.80 4.57 -11.86
CA LEU A 91 7.80 4.14 -12.84
C LEU A 91 8.17 4.58 -14.26
N ALA A 92 8.54 5.85 -14.43
CA ALA A 92 8.93 6.39 -15.74
C ALA A 92 10.18 5.72 -16.33
N ASN A 93 11.06 5.19 -15.47
CA ASN A 93 12.29 4.50 -15.84
C ASN A 93 12.12 2.96 -15.92
N GLY A 94 10.92 2.47 -16.25
CA GLY A 94 10.66 1.04 -16.49
C GLY A 94 10.87 0.16 -15.26
N GLY A 95 10.54 0.70 -14.08
CA GLY A 95 10.63 0.00 -12.80
C GLY A 95 12.01 0.01 -12.15
N ILE A 96 12.97 0.78 -12.67
CA ILE A 96 14.31 0.93 -12.09
C ILE A 96 14.42 2.27 -11.36
N CYS A 97 14.74 2.24 -10.07
CA CYS A 97 14.91 3.46 -9.28
C CYS A 97 16.10 4.27 -9.83
N PRO A 98 15.90 5.53 -10.26
CA PRO A 98 16.92 6.27 -11.01
C PRO A 98 18.12 6.70 -10.16
N ILE A 99 17.94 6.84 -8.84
CA ILE A 99 19.00 7.30 -7.93
C ILE A 99 19.79 6.14 -7.29
N THR A 100 19.26 4.92 -7.28
CA THR A 100 19.94 3.73 -6.73
C THR A 100 20.36 2.71 -7.80
N GLY A 101 19.71 2.72 -8.97
CA GLY A 101 19.87 1.69 -10.00
C GLY A 101 19.20 0.35 -9.68
N GLU A 102 18.47 0.24 -8.56
CA GLU A 102 17.76 -0.98 -8.18
C GLU A 102 16.52 -1.19 -9.06
N ARG A 103 16.33 -2.41 -9.59
CA ARG A 103 15.06 -2.81 -10.20
C ARG A 103 14.04 -3.11 -9.10
N VAL A 104 13.01 -2.26 -9.01
CA VAL A 104 11.94 -2.36 -8.00
C VAL A 104 10.70 -3.04 -8.58
N LEU A 105 10.35 -2.73 -9.84
CA LEU A 105 9.21 -3.29 -10.56
C LEU A 105 9.68 -4.06 -11.80
N SER A 106 8.93 -5.09 -12.17
CA SER A 106 9.07 -5.71 -13.48
C SER A 106 8.46 -4.81 -14.56
N PRO A 107 8.88 -4.91 -15.83
CA PRO A 107 8.28 -4.13 -16.92
C PRO A 107 6.78 -4.37 -17.14
N GLU A 108 6.26 -5.54 -16.74
CA GLU A 108 4.86 -5.92 -16.91
C GLU A 108 3.93 -5.40 -15.80
N ALA A 109 4.50 -5.00 -14.65
CA ALA A 109 3.75 -4.51 -13.49
C ALA A 109 3.21 -3.09 -13.75
#